data_AF-A0A960GFE0-F1
#
_entry.id   AF-A0A960GFE0-F1
#
_cell.length_a   1.000
_cell.length_b   1.000
_cell.length_c   1.000
_cell.angle_alpha   90.00
_cell.angle_beta   90.00
_cell.angle_gamma   90.00
#
_symmetry.space_group_name_H-M   'P 1'
#
loop_
_entity.id
_entity.type
_entity.pdbx_description
1 polymer ?
#
loop_
_entity_poly.entity_id
_entity_poly.type
_entity_poly.pdbx_seq_one_letter_code
_entity_poly.pdbx_strand_id
1 'polypeptide(L)'
;MRRTLALAVGGVVSAGLLAMGATAAAAAENVSGTSGHDTTSASMEPCPSLVAHRGGFETPPNTNENSMAAFERAADIGVWAIETDVWFTKDMVPVVMHDETLDRTTDGTGKVSDYTYAQLRQFRLNNGERIPTLKQVLELIKKRDIWGFIEYKDADDPAYFEAYYQALMEVDANVYGAGFSTELMEWLHKEDPSLPLMWFGKRSGSIPIPVTPADVPEGADPGLINYLITPDLVAQMNAAGKDVNVWFNTVSKGDDPAGNSLGPGWEGVTQAGVTWVSTDWPDKYLSWAQSTNDCAAPPPKVSKATCLTLPKKLKAGRTYRVMRKGCTTSADRPVKLTVKGNAATKKGSNRIKVRRDGRTKLVLTAKGRSYSEGGESWQSYTTFKKTQRYRVGSVSGRG
;
A
#
# COMPACT_ATOMS: atom_id res chain seq x y z
N MET A 1 -53.41 -34.39 30.07
CA MET A 1 -54.23 -35.45 29.43
C MET A 1 -55.05 -34.84 28.31
N ARG A 2 -55.15 -35.50 27.13
CA ARG A 2 -56.22 -35.43 26.09
C ARG A 2 -56.73 -34.02 25.66
N ARG A 3 -56.78 -33.65 24.37
CA ARG A 3 -57.01 -34.45 23.15
C ARG A 3 -56.38 -33.78 21.90
N THR A 4 -56.24 -34.56 20.84
CA THR A 4 -55.56 -34.23 19.57
C THR A 4 -56.50 -34.44 18.38
N LEU A 5 -56.06 -34.07 17.16
CA LEU A 5 -56.63 -34.32 15.82
C LEU A 5 -57.84 -33.44 15.39
N ALA A 6 -58.02 -33.09 14.10
CA ALA A 6 -57.25 -33.46 12.90
C ALA A 6 -57.46 -32.53 11.67
N LEU A 7 -56.40 -32.50 10.84
CA LEU A 7 -56.31 -32.40 9.36
C LEU A 7 -56.96 -31.25 8.56
N ALA A 8 -56.15 -30.76 7.61
CA ALA A 8 -56.56 -30.05 6.41
C ALA A 8 -56.08 -30.81 5.15
N VAL A 9 -56.92 -30.86 4.11
CA VAL A 9 -56.66 -31.09 2.67
C VAL A 9 -57.89 -30.48 1.96
N GLY A 10 -57.87 -29.78 0.84
CA GLY A 10 -56.82 -29.39 -0.12
C GLY A 10 -57.51 -29.17 -1.47
N GLY A 11 -57.19 -28.10 -2.22
CA GLY A 11 -57.90 -27.79 -3.46
C GLY A 11 -57.29 -26.63 -4.26
N VAL A 12 -56.74 -26.95 -5.43
CA VAL A 12 -56.15 -26.03 -6.41
C VAL A 12 -56.94 -26.16 -7.71
N VAL A 13 -57.29 -25.05 -8.37
CA VAL A 13 -57.23 -24.85 -9.85
C VAL A 13 -57.18 -23.34 -10.15
N SER A 14 -56.37 -22.94 -11.14
CA SER A 14 -56.08 -21.56 -11.57
C SER A 14 -56.92 -21.11 -12.78
N ALA A 15 -56.94 -19.80 -13.09
CA ALA A 15 -56.62 -19.24 -14.44
C ALA A 15 -56.91 -17.71 -14.59
N GLY A 16 -56.12 -17.02 -15.43
CA GLY A 16 -56.42 -15.68 -16.00
C GLY A 16 -56.06 -14.47 -15.11
N LEU A 17 -54.90 -13.80 -15.17
CA LEU A 17 -54.05 -13.31 -16.28
C LEU A 17 -54.58 -12.05 -16.99
N LEU A 18 -54.06 -10.87 -16.59
CA LEU A 18 -53.71 -9.78 -17.51
C LEU A 18 -52.77 -8.78 -16.81
N ALA A 19 -51.73 -8.35 -17.52
CA ALA A 19 -50.68 -7.47 -17.01
C ALA A 19 -50.76 -6.08 -17.64
N MET A 20 -50.31 -5.06 -16.90
CA MET A 20 -49.77 -3.82 -17.48
C MET A 20 -48.80 -3.20 -16.47
N GLY A 21 -47.57 -2.91 -16.92
CA GLY A 21 -46.49 -2.44 -16.05
C GLY A 21 -46.30 -0.93 -16.08
N ALA A 22 -45.68 -0.40 -15.03
CA ALA A 22 -45.05 0.91 -15.02
C ALA A 22 -43.79 0.86 -14.14
N THR A 23 -42.62 1.04 -14.73
CA THR A 23 -41.35 1.18 -14.02
C THR A 23 -41.12 2.64 -13.67
N ALA A 24 -40.93 2.94 -12.39
CA ALA A 24 -40.38 4.21 -11.93
C ALA A 24 -39.20 3.89 -10.99
N ALA A 25 -37.99 4.26 -11.42
CA ALA A 25 -36.78 4.03 -10.63
C ALA A 25 -36.71 5.02 -9.46
N ALA A 26 -36.42 4.52 -8.26
CA ALA A 26 -36.17 5.36 -7.10
C ALA A 26 -34.81 6.05 -7.24
N ALA A 27 -34.77 7.37 -7.08
CA ALA A 27 -33.54 8.11 -6.87
C ALA A 27 -33.22 8.14 -5.38
N ALA A 28 -32.22 7.37 -4.94
CA ALA A 28 -31.61 7.52 -3.63
C ALA A 28 -30.41 8.47 -3.75
N GLU A 29 -30.38 9.53 -2.96
CA GLU A 29 -29.27 10.47 -2.92
C GLU A 29 -28.07 9.82 -2.22
N ASN A 30 -27.00 9.59 -2.97
CA ASN A 30 -25.83 8.88 -2.47
C ASN A 30 -24.87 9.90 -1.81
N VAL A 31 -24.92 10.01 -0.48
CA VAL A 31 -23.95 10.80 0.31
C VAL A 31 -22.66 9.99 0.46
N SER A 32 -21.80 10.08 -0.55
CA SER A 32 -20.48 9.42 -0.55
C SER A 32 -19.49 10.14 0.36
N GLY A 33 -19.63 9.93 1.68
CA GLY A 33 -18.67 10.32 2.70
C GLY A 33 -17.67 9.21 3.00
N THR A 34 -16.91 8.75 2.00
CA THR A 34 -15.83 7.77 2.20
C THR A 34 -14.52 8.50 2.46
N SER A 35 -13.90 8.24 3.62
CA SER A 35 -12.50 8.54 3.92
C SER A 35 -11.61 7.69 3.00
N GLY A 36 -11.41 8.19 1.78
CA GLY A 36 -10.65 7.48 0.75
C GLY A 36 -9.18 7.38 1.13
N HIS A 37 -8.70 6.14 1.28
CA HIS A 37 -7.29 5.79 1.17
C HIS A 37 -6.78 6.37 -0.18
N ASP A 38 -5.89 7.36 -0.16
CA ASP A 38 -5.40 8.01 -1.39
C ASP A 38 -4.36 7.13 -2.09
N THR A 39 -4.84 6.03 -2.66
CA THR A 39 -4.09 5.08 -3.50
C THR A 39 -3.50 5.71 -4.77
N THR A 40 -3.66 7.03 -5.00
CA THR A 40 -3.08 7.70 -6.15
C THR A 40 -1.61 8.10 -5.98
N SER A 41 -1.03 7.89 -4.78
CA SER A 41 0.40 8.10 -4.50
C SER A 41 1.29 6.85 -4.71
N ALA A 42 0.80 5.81 -5.42
CA ALA A 42 1.64 4.75 -5.97
C ALA A 42 2.53 5.25 -7.15
N SER A 43 3.19 6.39 -6.98
CA SER A 43 4.56 6.49 -7.46
C SER A 43 5.37 5.48 -6.66
N MET A 44 5.62 4.31 -7.26
CA MET A 44 6.54 3.32 -6.69
C MET A 44 7.81 4.05 -6.24
N GLU A 45 7.98 4.17 -4.93
CA GLU A 45 9.30 4.38 -4.34
C GLU A 45 10.19 3.26 -4.90
N PRO A 46 11.42 3.57 -5.31
CA PRO A 46 12.23 2.63 -6.07
C PRO A 46 12.65 1.40 -5.26
N CYS A 47 12.52 1.44 -3.94
CA CYS A 47 12.65 0.30 -3.07
C CYS A 47 11.38 0.07 -2.24
N PRO A 48 11.11 -1.20 -1.84
CA PRO A 48 10.06 -1.54 -0.91
C PRO A 48 10.06 -0.62 0.33
N SER A 49 8.86 -0.28 0.80
CA SER A 49 8.72 0.45 2.06
C SER A 49 9.14 -0.43 3.24
N LEU A 50 9.96 0.14 4.13
CA LEU A 50 10.60 -0.60 5.20
C LEU A 50 9.65 -0.85 6.37
N VAL A 51 9.56 -2.12 6.78
CA VAL A 51 8.84 -2.59 7.96
C VAL A 51 9.82 -3.23 8.94
N ALA A 52 9.81 -2.82 10.21
CA ALA A 52 10.63 -3.44 11.23
C ALA A 52 9.91 -4.65 11.85
N HIS A 53 10.30 -5.87 11.46
CA HIS A 53 9.77 -7.13 12.00
C HIS A 53 10.05 -7.20 13.51
N ARG A 54 9.01 -7.31 14.32
CA ARG A 54 9.04 -7.24 15.80
C ARG A 54 9.80 -6.04 16.37
N GLY A 55 9.86 -4.94 15.61
CA GLY A 55 10.64 -3.74 15.95
C GLY A 55 12.12 -3.73 15.51
N GLY A 56 12.60 -4.70 14.71
CA GLY A 56 13.94 -4.65 14.11
C GLY A 56 15.08 -4.92 15.10
N PHE A 57 14.82 -5.88 15.99
CA PHE A 57 15.50 -6.04 17.29
C PHE A 57 16.96 -6.51 17.24
N GLU A 58 17.39 -7.13 16.13
CA GLU A 58 18.77 -7.57 15.92
C GLU A 58 19.76 -6.40 15.74
N THR A 59 19.27 -5.17 15.59
CA THR A 59 20.11 -3.99 15.39
C THR A 59 20.83 -3.53 16.67
N PRO A 60 22.16 -3.29 16.65
CA PRO A 60 22.90 -2.77 17.80
C PRO A 60 22.47 -1.38 18.32
N PRO A 61 22.42 -1.16 19.65
CA PRO A 61 22.53 -2.18 20.70
C PRO A 61 21.31 -3.10 20.66
N ASN A 62 21.55 -4.41 20.59
CA ASN A 62 20.49 -5.40 20.39
C ASN A 62 19.39 -5.21 21.43
N THR A 63 18.16 -5.10 20.96
CA THR A 63 16.97 -4.95 21.79
C THR A 63 16.27 -6.30 21.91
N ASN A 64 15.29 -6.40 22.81
CA ASN A 64 14.41 -7.57 22.80
C ASN A 64 13.39 -7.40 21.65
N GLU A 65 13.06 -8.48 20.94
CA GLU A 65 11.91 -8.46 20.02
C GLU A 65 10.64 -8.00 20.77
N ASN A 66 9.72 -7.34 20.05
CA ASN A 66 8.42 -6.94 20.61
C ASN A 66 8.53 -6.07 21.89
N SER A 67 9.51 -5.15 21.92
CA SER A 67 9.78 -4.25 23.05
C SER A 67 9.56 -2.78 22.68
N MET A 68 9.20 -1.93 23.66
CA MET A 68 8.98 -0.50 23.39
C MET A 68 10.28 0.20 22.95
N ALA A 69 11.45 -0.22 23.45
CA ALA A 69 12.72 0.30 22.96
C ALA A 69 12.99 -0.07 21.49
N ALA A 70 12.64 -1.29 21.06
CA ALA A 70 12.76 -1.68 19.64
C ALA A 70 11.84 -0.82 18.76
N PHE A 71 10.58 -0.65 19.15
CA PHE A 71 9.61 0.14 18.37
C PHE A 71 9.93 1.64 18.32
N GLU A 72 10.33 2.28 19.43
CA GLU A 72 10.77 3.69 19.41
C GLU A 72 12.03 3.86 18.55
N ARG A 73 12.99 2.91 18.59
CA ARG A 73 14.17 2.93 17.72
C ARG A 73 13.79 2.80 16.24
N ALA A 74 12.91 1.85 15.89
CA ALA A 74 12.43 1.69 14.51
C ALA A 74 11.78 3.00 14.00
N ALA A 75 10.99 3.66 14.84
CA ALA A 75 10.41 4.95 14.50
C ALA A 75 11.44 6.09 14.43
N ASP A 76 12.56 6.03 15.17
CA ASP A 76 13.65 7.02 15.11
C ASP A 76 14.46 6.95 13.81
N ILE A 77 14.61 5.77 13.22
CA ILE A 77 15.27 5.59 11.92
C ILE A 77 14.34 5.80 10.71
N GLY A 78 13.05 6.07 10.96
CA GLY A 78 12.08 6.42 9.92
C GLY A 78 11.57 5.24 9.10
N VAL A 79 11.29 4.09 9.73
CA VAL A 79 10.54 3.00 9.07
C VAL A 79 9.14 3.45 8.65
N TRP A 80 8.58 2.84 7.62
CA TRP A 80 7.19 3.07 7.21
C TRP A 80 6.20 2.37 8.16
N ALA A 81 6.55 1.17 8.63
CA ALA A 81 5.79 0.47 9.67
C ALA A 81 6.67 -0.28 10.68
N ILE A 82 6.06 -0.62 11.80
CA ILE A 82 6.49 -1.76 12.62
C ILE A 82 5.57 -2.95 12.35
N GLU A 83 6.10 -4.15 12.47
CA GLU A 83 5.31 -5.37 12.57
C GLU A 83 5.44 -5.92 14.01
N THR A 84 4.39 -6.56 14.52
CA THR A 84 4.34 -7.06 15.89
C THR A 84 3.29 -8.15 16.09
N ASP A 85 3.51 -8.99 17.10
CA ASP A 85 2.70 -10.16 17.44
C ASP A 85 1.81 -9.93 18.67
N VAL A 86 0.55 -10.39 18.65
CA VAL A 86 -0.43 -10.20 19.73
C VAL A 86 -1.00 -11.51 20.27
N TRP A 87 -1.01 -11.63 21.60
CA TRP A 87 -1.74 -12.64 22.40
C TRP A 87 -2.66 -11.97 23.41
N PHE A 88 -3.66 -12.70 23.90
CA PHE A 88 -4.48 -12.28 25.04
C PHE A 88 -3.99 -12.92 26.35
N THR A 89 -3.96 -12.12 27.42
CA THR A 89 -3.83 -12.62 28.79
C THR A 89 -5.11 -13.32 29.24
N LYS A 90 -5.04 -14.04 30.37
CA LYS A 90 -6.19 -14.70 31.02
C LYS A 90 -7.37 -13.77 31.32
N ASP A 91 -7.09 -12.49 31.54
CA ASP A 91 -8.06 -11.41 31.78
C ASP A 91 -8.33 -10.55 30.54
N MET A 92 -8.09 -11.09 29.33
CA MET A 92 -8.39 -10.50 28.02
C MET A 92 -7.70 -9.16 27.73
N VAL A 93 -6.51 -8.94 28.29
CA VAL A 93 -5.66 -7.79 27.91
C VAL A 93 -4.77 -8.20 26.74
N PRO A 94 -4.80 -7.46 25.60
CA PRO A 94 -3.93 -7.73 24.48
C PRO A 94 -2.48 -7.31 24.80
N VAL A 95 -1.56 -8.26 24.70
CA VAL A 95 -0.12 -8.08 24.98
C VAL A 95 0.74 -8.51 23.80
N VAL A 96 1.91 -7.89 23.71
CA VAL A 96 2.77 -7.93 22.52
C VAL A 96 3.95 -8.89 22.75
N MET A 97 3.96 -10.02 22.04
CA MET A 97 4.92 -11.13 22.16
C MET A 97 4.75 -12.14 21.02
N HIS A 98 5.84 -12.70 20.48
CA HIS A 98 5.74 -13.68 19.39
C HIS A 98 5.26 -15.06 19.85
N ASP A 99 5.94 -15.63 20.85
CA ASP A 99 5.69 -17.00 21.31
C ASP A 99 4.45 -17.07 22.20
N GLU A 100 3.75 -18.21 22.19
CA GLU A 100 2.66 -18.49 23.14
C GLU A 100 3.15 -18.46 24.60
N THR A 101 4.44 -18.71 24.82
CA THR A 101 5.04 -18.87 26.15
C THR A 101 6.14 -17.85 26.43
N LEU A 102 6.31 -17.55 27.72
CA LEU A 102 7.24 -16.56 28.25
C LEU A 102 8.73 -16.96 28.10
N ASP A 103 9.00 -18.25 27.94
CA ASP A 103 10.28 -18.92 28.23
C ASP A 103 11.49 -18.45 27.39
N ARG A 104 11.29 -17.96 26.16
CA ARG A 104 12.41 -17.54 25.28
C ARG A 104 12.85 -16.10 25.50
N THR A 105 11.90 -15.21 25.74
CA THR A 105 12.10 -13.74 25.65
C THR A 105 11.98 -13.02 26.99
N THR A 106 11.74 -13.75 28.08
CA THR A 106 11.52 -13.19 29.43
C THR A 106 12.23 -13.98 30.53
N ASP A 107 12.17 -13.45 31.75
CA ASP A 107 12.52 -14.16 33.00
C ASP A 107 11.40 -15.06 33.57
N GLY A 108 10.28 -15.23 32.84
CA GLY A 108 9.14 -16.07 33.20
C GLY A 108 9.04 -17.38 32.40
N THR A 109 8.06 -18.21 32.76
CA THR A 109 7.76 -19.48 32.06
C THR A 109 6.26 -19.74 31.97
N GLY A 110 5.84 -20.55 30.99
CA GLY A 110 4.44 -20.92 30.77
C GLY A 110 3.70 -19.97 29.81
N LYS A 111 2.42 -20.27 29.53
CA LYS A 111 1.67 -19.57 28.47
C LYS A 111 1.23 -18.17 28.90
N VAL A 112 1.21 -17.22 27.96
CA VAL A 112 0.65 -15.88 28.16
C VAL A 112 -0.81 -15.94 28.65
N SER A 113 -1.59 -16.87 28.11
CA SER A 113 -3.00 -17.12 28.46
C SER A 113 -3.22 -17.64 29.88
N ASP A 114 -2.19 -18.14 30.58
CA ASP A 114 -2.32 -18.66 31.94
C ASP A 114 -2.28 -17.55 33.02
N TYR A 115 -1.76 -16.37 32.65
CA TYR A 115 -1.54 -15.23 33.55
C TYR A 115 -2.53 -14.09 33.28
N THR A 116 -2.98 -13.44 34.35
CA THR A 116 -3.58 -12.10 34.25
C THR A 116 -2.52 -11.05 33.91
N TYR A 117 -2.88 -9.92 33.31
CA TYR A 117 -1.92 -8.86 32.99
C TYR A 117 -1.21 -8.33 34.26
N ALA A 118 -1.90 -8.31 35.41
CA ALA A 118 -1.31 -7.93 36.70
C ALA A 118 -0.17 -8.88 37.15
N GLN A 119 -0.28 -10.18 36.85
CA GLN A 119 0.76 -11.18 37.09
C GLN A 119 1.86 -11.10 36.01
N LEU A 120 1.47 -10.99 34.73
CA LEU A 120 2.38 -10.95 33.60
C LEU A 120 3.34 -9.74 33.65
N ARG A 121 2.88 -8.60 34.20
CA ARG A 121 3.71 -7.41 34.50
C ARG A 121 4.79 -7.63 35.57
N GLN A 122 4.80 -8.76 36.30
CA GLN A 122 5.88 -9.05 37.23
C GLN A 122 7.15 -9.50 36.49
N PHE A 123 6.99 -10.21 35.37
CA PHE A 123 8.08 -10.64 34.49
C PHE A 123 8.71 -9.49 33.71
N ARG A 124 9.92 -9.71 33.20
CA ARG A 124 10.70 -8.79 32.36
C ARG A 124 11.13 -9.46 31.08
N LEU A 125 11.13 -8.69 30.00
CA LEU A 125 11.84 -9.06 28.77
C LEU A 125 13.34 -9.18 29.06
N ASN A 126 14.10 -9.89 28.23
CA ASN A 126 15.53 -10.13 28.46
C ASN A 126 16.39 -8.84 28.52
N ASN A 127 15.88 -7.71 27.99
CA ASN A 127 16.49 -6.39 28.10
C ASN A 127 16.08 -5.59 29.35
N GLY A 128 15.28 -6.17 30.26
CA GLY A 128 14.80 -5.54 31.50
C GLY A 128 13.53 -4.70 31.35
N GLU A 129 12.95 -4.59 30.16
CA GLU A 129 11.65 -3.94 29.96
C GLU A 129 10.48 -4.81 30.45
N ARG A 130 9.28 -4.24 30.49
CA ARG A 130 8.03 -4.98 30.67
C ARG A 130 7.46 -5.39 29.32
N ILE A 131 6.76 -6.51 29.28
CA ILE A 131 5.97 -6.93 28.12
C ILE A 131 4.94 -5.83 27.81
N PRO A 132 4.92 -5.25 26.60
CA PRO A 132 4.00 -4.16 26.25
C PRO A 132 2.56 -4.67 26.12
N THR A 133 1.57 -3.79 26.35
CA THR A 133 0.22 -4.02 25.81
C THR A 133 0.14 -3.53 24.36
N LEU A 134 -0.79 -4.09 23.57
CA LEU A 134 -1.06 -3.57 22.23
C LEU A 134 -1.39 -2.08 22.25
N LYS A 135 -2.21 -1.62 23.20
CA LYS A 135 -2.53 -0.19 23.40
C LYS A 135 -1.28 0.71 23.43
N GLN A 136 -0.23 0.32 24.17
CA GLN A 136 1.01 1.12 24.25
C GLN A 136 1.72 1.21 22.89
N VAL A 137 1.66 0.15 22.09
CA VAL A 137 2.22 0.11 20.74
C VAL A 137 1.37 0.93 19.76
N LEU A 138 0.04 0.88 19.86
CA LEU A 138 -0.85 1.71 19.04
C LEU A 138 -0.72 3.21 19.36
N GLU A 139 -0.61 3.57 20.66
CA GLU A 139 -0.31 4.93 21.10
C GLU A 139 1.02 5.44 20.50
N LEU A 140 2.03 4.56 20.41
CA LEU A 140 3.29 4.86 19.74
C LEU A 140 3.10 5.05 18.22
N ILE A 141 2.45 4.11 17.53
CA ILE A 141 2.18 4.18 16.07
C ILE A 141 1.50 5.51 15.73
N LYS A 142 0.43 5.88 16.45
CA LYS A 142 -0.28 7.15 16.31
C LYS A 142 0.63 8.37 16.58
N LYS A 143 1.43 8.34 17.64
CA LYS A 143 2.34 9.43 18.04
C LYS A 143 3.46 9.66 17.01
N ARG A 144 3.93 8.59 16.36
CA ARG A 144 5.06 8.62 15.41
C ARG A 144 4.64 8.80 13.95
N ASP A 145 3.33 8.72 13.65
CA ASP A 145 2.75 8.79 12.30
C ASP A 145 3.34 7.73 11.34
N ILE A 146 3.45 6.50 11.85
CA ILE A 146 3.85 5.31 11.10
C ILE A 146 2.67 4.35 10.96
N TRP A 147 2.87 3.23 10.26
CA TRP A 147 1.92 2.12 10.19
C TRP A 147 2.27 0.97 11.16
N GLY A 148 1.30 0.11 11.44
CA GLY A 148 1.49 -1.14 12.18
C GLY A 148 0.91 -2.35 11.45
N PHE A 149 1.68 -3.43 11.29
CA PHE A 149 1.16 -4.75 10.93
C PHE A 149 1.02 -5.56 12.22
N ILE A 150 -0.22 -5.86 12.63
CA ILE A 150 -0.49 -6.43 13.96
C ILE A 150 -0.91 -7.90 13.82
N GLU A 151 -0.01 -8.87 13.95
CA GLU A 151 -0.34 -10.29 13.82
C GLU A 151 -1.15 -10.78 15.03
N TYR A 152 -2.35 -11.32 14.81
CA TYR A 152 -3.01 -12.12 15.84
C TYR A 152 -2.50 -13.57 15.79
N LYS A 153 -1.88 -14.04 16.87
CA LYS A 153 -1.19 -15.35 16.89
C LYS A 153 -2.11 -16.54 17.12
N ASP A 154 -3.22 -16.32 17.85
CA ASP A 154 -4.24 -17.33 18.14
C ASP A 154 -5.45 -17.22 17.18
N ALA A 155 -5.17 -16.84 15.92
CA ALA A 155 -6.17 -16.59 14.88
C ALA A 155 -6.93 -17.83 14.37
N ASP A 156 -6.66 -19.00 14.96
CA ASP A 156 -7.37 -20.25 14.68
C ASP A 156 -8.57 -20.47 15.64
N ASP A 157 -8.82 -19.58 16.61
CA ASP A 157 -10.03 -19.55 17.46
C ASP A 157 -10.93 -18.31 17.16
N PRO A 158 -12.07 -18.50 16.45
CA PRO A 158 -13.03 -17.43 16.15
C PRO A 158 -13.67 -16.74 17.37
N ALA A 159 -13.58 -17.31 18.59
CA ALA A 159 -14.14 -16.71 19.80
C ALA A 159 -13.50 -15.35 20.15
N TYR A 160 -12.30 -15.07 19.65
CA TYR A 160 -11.53 -13.87 19.98
C TYR A 160 -11.43 -12.83 18.85
N PHE A 161 -12.01 -13.08 17.67
CA PHE A 161 -11.90 -12.17 16.52
C PHE A 161 -12.47 -10.78 16.84
N GLU A 162 -13.63 -10.71 17.51
CA GLU A 162 -14.22 -9.47 18.02
C GLU A 162 -13.29 -8.76 19.01
N ALA A 163 -12.72 -9.48 19.98
CA ALA A 163 -11.81 -8.91 20.96
C ALA A 163 -10.54 -8.34 20.32
N TYR A 164 -10.03 -9.01 19.28
CA TYR A 164 -8.89 -8.53 18.49
C TYR A 164 -9.24 -7.29 17.66
N TYR A 165 -10.38 -7.25 16.99
CA TYR A 165 -10.84 -6.05 16.25
C TYR A 165 -11.03 -4.85 17.20
N GLN A 166 -11.71 -5.03 18.33
CA GLN A 166 -11.86 -3.98 19.34
C GLN A 166 -10.51 -3.51 19.91
N ALA A 167 -9.53 -4.41 20.04
CA ALA A 167 -8.18 -4.07 20.47
C ALA A 167 -7.39 -3.26 19.41
N LEU A 168 -7.56 -3.55 18.11
CA LEU A 168 -7.03 -2.71 17.03
C LEU A 168 -7.63 -1.31 17.05
N MET A 169 -8.95 -1.22 17.27
CA MET A 169 -9.70 0.04 17.23
C MET A 169 -9.65 0.85 18.55
N GLU A 170 -9.03 0.32 19.61
CA GLU A 170 -8.91 1.01 20.92
C GLU A 170 -8.19 2.36 20.80
N VAL A 171 -7.30 2.48 19.82
CA VAL A 171 -6.57 3.71 19.48
C VAL A 171 -6.66 3.92 17.97
N ASP A 172 -7.21 5.06 17.57
CA ASP A 172 -7.23 5.58 16.21
C ASP A 172 -5.79 5.72 15.66
N ALA A 173 -5.27 4.66 15.05
CA ALA A 173 -3.88 4.53 14.56
C ALA A 173 -3.87 3.83 13.20
N ASN A 174 -2.85 4.09 12.39
CA ASN A 174 -2.74 3.47 11.06
C ASN A 174 -2.30 2.00 11.21
N VAL A 175 -3.23 1.05 11.14
CA VAL A 175 -2.92 -0.38 11.33
C VAL A 175 -3.53 -1.27 10.25
N TYR A 176 -2.85 -2.38 9.98
CA TYR A 176 -3.38 -3.54 9.27
C TYR A 176 -3.73 -4.62 10.29
N GLY A 177 -4.91 -5.23 10.15
CA GLY A 177 -5.21 -6.50 10.80
C GLY A 177 -4.44 -7.63 10.11
N ALA A 178 -3.61 -8.38 10.83
CA ALA A 178 -2.70 -9.36 10.23
C ALA A 178 -2.80 -10.77 10.84
N GLY A 179 -2.46 -11.79 10.05
CA GLY A 179 -2.47 -13.18 10.50
C GLY A 179 -2.38 -14.22 9.39
N PHE A 180 -2.18 -15.48 9.76
CA PHE A 180 -2.19 -16.63 8.84
C PHE A 180 -3.61 -17.18 8.56
N SER A 181 -4.57 -16.93 9.46
CA SER A 181 -5.93 -17.48 9.35
C SER A 181 -6.73 -16.76 8.27
N THR A 182 -7.17 -17.52 7.26
CA THR A 182 -8.11 -17.04 6.24
C THR A 182 -9.47 -16.70 6.86
N GLU A 183 -9.92 -17.45 7.86
CA GLU A 183 -11.20 -17.21 8.55
C GLU A 183 -11.20 -15.85 9.30
N LEU A 184 -10.08 -15.50 9.94
CA LEU A 184 -9.90 -14.17 10.55
C LEU A 184 -9.98 -13.06 9.49
N MET A 185 -9.29 -13.21 8.35
CA MET A 185 -9.28 -12.20 7.30
C MET A 185 -10.68 -12.00 6.68
N GLU A 186 -11.40 -13.09 6.41
CA GLU A 186 -12.79 -13.05 5.91
C GLU A 186 -13.75 -12.43 6.93
N TRP A 187 -13.58 -12.73 8.22
CA TRP A 187 -14.37 -12.12 9.30
C TRP A 187 -14.11 -10.62 9.42
N LEU A 188 -12.83 -10.20 9.48
CA LEU A 188 -12.45 -8.79 9.58
C LEU A 188 -12.93 -7.99 8.37
N HIS A 189 -12.76 -8.50 7.14
CA HIS A 189 -13.19 -7.80 5.94
C HIS A 189 -14.72 -7.63 5.89
N LYS A 190 -15.47 -8.57 6.46
CA LYS A 190 -16.93 -8.51 6.56
C LYS A 190 -17.41 -7.52 7.62
N GLU A 191 -16.74 -7.46 8.77
CA GLU A 191 -17.09 -6.55 9.87
C GLU A 191 -16.69 -5.11 9.53
N ASP A 192 -15.46 -4.91 9.05
CA ASP A 192 -14.92 -3.62 8.62
C ASP A 192 -14.23 -3.73 7.25
N PRO A 193 -14.97 -3.50 6.15
CA PRO A 193 -14.39 -3.49 4.80
C PRO A 193 -13.38 -2.36 4.55
N SER A 194 -13.18 -1.44 5.51
CA SER A 194 -12.23 -0.32 5.40
C SER A 194 -10.92 -0.54 6.15
N LEU A 195 -10.88 -1.49 7.08
CA LEU A 195 -9.66 -1.96 7.74
C LEU A 195 -8.76 -2.65 6.69
N PRO A 196 -7.54 -2.17 6.44
CA PRO A 196 -6.62 -2.88 5.56
C PRO A 196 -6.12 -4.15 6.24
N LEU A 197 -5.90 -5.23 5.47
CA LEU A 197 -5.60 -6.55 6.00
C LEU A 197 -4.32 -7.13 5.39
N MET A 198 -3.55 -7.87 6.19
CA MET A 198 -2.28 -8.48 5.79
C MET A 198 -2.29 -9.99 6.09
N TRP A 199 -2.43 -10.80 5.05
CA TRP A 199 -2.53 -12.24 5.18
C TRP A 199 -1.18 -12.93 4.93
N PHE A 200 -0.68 -13.66 5.93
CA PHE A 200 0.66 -14.25 5.89
C PHE A 200 0.80 -15.57 5.10
N GLY A 201 -0.19 -15.87 4.25
CA GLY A 201 -0.17 -17.02 3.35
C GLY A 201 -0.60 -18.33 4.02
N LYS A 202 -0.54 -19.42 3.25
CA LYS A 202 -0.90 -20.76 3.72
C LYS A 202 0.26 -21.42 4.45
N ARG A 203 -0.05 -22.22 5.48
CA ARG A 203 0.91 -23.01 6.25
C ARG A 203 0.48 -24.48 6.37
N SER A 204 1.45 -25.39 6.39
CA SER A 204 1.29 -26.80 6.75
C SER A 204 2.03 -27.03 8.07
N GLY A 205 1.31 -26.92 9.19
CA GLY A 205 1.94 -26.73 10.50
C GLY A 205 2.72 -25.41 10.51
N SER A 206 3.97 -25.43 10.96
CA SER A 206 4.86 -24.24 10.97
C SER A 206 5.53 -23.93 9.62
N ILE A 207 5.17 -24.62 8.53
CA ILE A 207 5.84 -24.49 7.23
C ILE A 207 4.94 -23.72 6.24
N PRO A 208 5.25 -22.45 5.91
CA PRO A 208 4.65 -21.75 4.77
C PRO A 208 4.73 -22.54 3.46
N ILE A 209 3.64 -22.55 2.69
CA ILE A 209 3.53 -23.26 1.41
C ILE A 209 3.19 -22.29 0.27
N PRO A 210 3.50 -22.63 -1.01
CA PRO A 210 3.21 -21.77 -2.15
C PRO A 210 1.73 -21.37 -2.26
N VAL A 211 1.49 -20.14 -2.70
CA VAL A 211 0.17 -19.54 -2.92
C VAL A 211 0.09 -18.86 -4.28
N THR A 212 -1.13 -18.58 -4.74
CA THR A 212 -1.46 -17.81 -5.94
C THR A 212 -2.32 -16.59 -5.56
N PRO A 213 -2.55 -15.62 -6.45
CA PRO A 213 -3.45 -14.49 -6.14
C PRO A 213 -4.89 -14.91 -5.80
N ALA A 214 -5.35 -16.08 -6.26
CA ALA A 214 -6.67 -16.61 -5.96
C ALA A 214 -6.78 -17.22 -4.55
N ASP A 215 -5.64 -17.40 -3.85
CA ASP A 215 -5.61 -17.87 -2.47
C ASP A 215 -5.66 -16.72 -1.44
N VAL A 216 -5.44 -15.47 -1.88
CA VAL A 216 -5.41 -14.29 -1.01
C VAL A 216 -6.85 -13.88 -0.67
N PRO A 217 -7.21 -13.71 0.62
CA PRO A 217 -8.54 -13.28 1.04
C PRO A 217 -8.99 -11.96 0.40
N GLU A 218 -10.31 -11.76 0.33
CA GLU A 218 -10.88 -10.47 -0.09
C GLU A 218 -10.48 -9.37 0.92
N GLY A 219 -10.22 -8.15 0.43
CA GLY A 219 -9.70 -7.05 1.24
C GLY A 219 -8.24 -7.15 1.71
N ALA A 220 -7.60 -8.32 1.68
CA ALA A 220 -6.25 -8.53 2.21
C ALA A 220 -5.13 -8.47 1.17
N ASP A 221 -3.96 -8.00 1.59
CA ASP A 221 -2.70 -8.08 0.85
C ASP A 221 -1.81 -9.24 1.36
N PRO A 222 -1.00 -9.89 0.50
CA PRO A 222 -0.17 -11.03 0.89
C PRO A 222 1.16 -10.61 1.53
N GLY A 223 1.43 -11.13 2.73
CA GLY A 223 2.72 -11.01 3.43
C GLY A 223 3.48 -12.34 3.45
N LEU A 224 4.32 -12.59 2.45
CA LEU A 224 4.88 -13.92 2.20
C LEU A 224 6.33 -14.04 2.66
N ILE A 225 6.73 -15.22 3.11
CA ILE A 225 8.13 -15.48 3.49
C ILE A 225 9.05 -15.47 2.26
N ASN A 226 10.25 -14.92 2.40
CA ASN A 226 11.18 -14.68 1.30
C ASN A 226 11.44 -15.91 0.40
N TYR A 227 11.51 -17.14 0.94
CA TYR A 227 11.75 -18.35 0.14
C TYR A 227 10.59 -18.77 -0.77
N LEU A 228 9.38 -18.23 -0.60
CA LEU A 228 8.27 -18.41 -1.54
C LEU A 228 8.33 -17.41 -2.70
N ILE A 229 9.18 -16.38 -2.61
CA ILE A 229 9.20 -15.26 -3.55
C ILE A 229 9.92 -15.63 -4.84
N THR A 230 9.20 -15.45 -5.94
CA THR A 230 9.74 -15.48 -7.30
C THR A 230 9.24 -14.24 -8.05
N PRO A 231 9.98 -13.73 -9.05
CA PRO A 231 9.52 -12.62 -9.88
C PRO A 231 8.15 -12.88 -10.54
N ASP A 232 7.90 -14.12 -10.95
CA ASP A 232 6.61 -14.52 -11.54
C ASP A 232 5.45 -14.50 -10.53
N LEU A 233 5.69 -14.87 -9.26
CA LEU A 233 4.67 -14.78 -8.21
C LEU A 233 4.33 -13.32 -7.90
N VAL A 234 5.34 -12.47 -7.71
CA VAL A 234 5.13 -11.04 -7.42
C VAL A 234 4.46 -10.35 -8.61
N ALA A 235 4.86 -10.68 -9.85
CA ALA A 235 4.19 -10.17 -11.04
C ALA A 235 2.71 -10.60 -11.13
N GLN A 236 2.36 -11.81 -10.69
CA GLN A 236 0.97 -12.28 -10.61
C GLN A 236 0.16 -11.55 -9.53
N MET A 237 0.72 -11.35 -8.33
CA MET A 237 0.08 -10.58 -7.25
C MET A 237 -0.16 -9.13 -7.67
N ASN A 238 0.87 -8.47 -8.19
CA ASN A 238 0.79 -7.09 -8.69
C ASN A 238 -0.21 -6.96 -9.86
N ALA A 239 -0.33 -7.98 -10.72
CA ALA A 239 -1.32 -8.00 -11.80
C ALA A 239 -2.76 -8.22 -11.30
N ALA A 240 -2.94 -8.84 -10.13
CA ALA A 240 -4.21 -8.95 -9.43
C ALA A 240 -4.54 -7.68 -8.59
N GLY A 241 -3.66 -6.68 -8.56
CA GLY A 241 -3.85 -5.45 -7.79
C GLY A 241 -3.61 -5.63 -6.29
N LYS A 242 -2.82 -6.64 -5.90
CA LYS A 242 -2.36 -6.86 -4.52
C LYS A 242 -0.98 -6.22 -4.34
N ASP A 243 -0.77 -5.52 -3.23
CA ASP A 243 0.54 -5.05 -2.81
C ASP A 243 1.24 -6.15 -1.99
N VAL A 244 2.51 -6.43 -2.25
CA VAL A 244 3.20 -7.58 -1.65
C VAL A 244 4.10 -7.12 -0.51
N ASN A 245 3.90 -7.67 0.70
CA ASN A 245 4.92 -7.64 1.75
C ASN A 245 5.78 -8.91 1.68
N VAL A 246 7.08 -8.78 1.92
CA VAL A 246 7.98 -9.93 2.12
C VAL A 246 8.59 -9.87 3.51
N TRP A 247 8.41 -10.94 4.28
CA TRP A 247 9.05 -11.09 5.57
C TRP A 247 10.20 -12.09 5.54
N PHE A 248 11.20 -11.83 6.38
CA PHE A 248 12.37 -12.67 6.57
C PHE A 248 12.29 -13.34 7.94
N ASN A 249 12.62 -14.63 8.01
CA ASN A 249 12.56 -15.39 9.26
C ASN A 249 13.93 -15.46 9.93
N THR A 250 13.97 -15.11 11.22
CA THR A 250 15.11 -15.20 12.15
C THR A 250 15.87 -16.54 12.06
N VAL A 251 15.15 -17.64 11.80
CA VAL A 251 15.70 -19.01 11.74
C VAL A 251 16.42 -19.29 10.43
N SER A 252 15.80 -18.99 9.28
CA SER A 252 16.40 -19.24 7.96
C SER A 252 17.50 -18.23 7.60
N LYS A 253 17.41 -17.03 8.16
CA LYS A 253 18.24 -15.87 7.80
C LYS A 253 18.09 -15.55 6.30
N GLY A 254 19.04 -14.79 5.73
CA GLY A 254 18.93 -14.24 4.37
C GLY A 254 18.30 -12.84 4.32
N ASP A 255 18.20 -12.19 5.49
CA ASP A 255 17.77 -10.80 5.64
C ASP A 255 18.97 -9.85 5.40
N ASP A 256 19.42 -9.86 4.15
CA ASP A 256 20.57 -9.14 3.63
C ASP A 256 20.38 -8.90 2.11
N PRO A 257 21.27 -8.18 1.41
CA PRO A 257 21.09 -7.88 -0.02
C PRO A 257 20.97 -9.10 -0.92
N ALA A 258 21.76 -10.15 -0.67
CA ALA A 258 21.89 -11.31 -1.55
C ALA A 258 20.89 -12.43 -1.20
N GLY A 259 20.58 -12.60 0.09
CA GLY A 259 19.74 -13.68 0.59
C GLY A 259 20.52 -14.96 0.83
N ASN A 260 19.88 -16.10 0.64
CA ASN A 260 20.46 -17.40 0.96
C ASN A 260 20.02 -18.48 -0.04
N SER A 261 20.36 -19.74 0.25
CA SER A 261 19.97 -20.90 -0.57
C SER A 261 18.48 -21.24 -0.55
N LEU A 262 17.68 -20.55 0.27
CA LEU A 262 16.23 -20.76 0.38
C LEU A 262 15.46 -19.69 -0.41
N GLY A 263 15.90 -18.42 -0.38
CA GLY A 263 15.19 -17.34 -1.04
C GLY A 263 16.04 -16.10 -1.33
N PRO A 264 15.51 -15.19 -2.19
CA PRO A 264 16.13 -13.90 -2.46
C PRO A 264 16.31 -13.05 -1.19
N GLY A 265 17.34 -12.23 -1.21
CA GLY A 265 17.54 -11.10 -0.30
C GLY A 265 16.87 -9.82 -0.79
N TRP A 266 17.22 -8.69 -0.18
CA TRP A 266 16.63 -7.38 -0.47
C TRP A 266 16.74 -6.95 -1.93
N GLU A 267 17.85 -7.27 -2.62
CA GLU A 267 18.01 -6.97 -4.05
C GLU A 267 16.99 -7.75 -4.88
N GLY A 268 16.86 -9.06 -4.65
CA GLY A 268 15.97 -9.93 -5.42
C GLY A 268 14.49 -9.60 -5.22
N VAL A 269 14.06 -9.28 -3.99
CA VAL A 269 12.66 -8.88 -3.71
C VAL A 269 12.35 -7.50 -4.27
N THR A 270 13.31 -6.57 -4.23
CA THR A 270 13.19 -5.24 -4.85
C THR A 270 13.06 -5.35 -6.37
N GLN A 271 13.93 -6.13 -7.02
CA GLN A 271 13.89 -6.36 -8.47
C GLN A 271 12.61 -7.10 -8.92
N ALA A 272 12.01 -7.92 -8.04
CA ALA A 272 10.70 -8.54 -8.29
C ALA A 272 9.52 -7.52 -8.25
N GLY A 273 9.71 -6.35 -7.64
CA GLY A 273 8.67 -5.32 -7.51
C GLY A 273 7.75 -5.53 -6.32
N VAL A 274 8.31 -5.93 -5.19
CA VAL A 274 7.65 -6.04 -3.88
C VAL A 274 7.35 -4.64 -3.30
N THR A 275 6.23 -4.51 -2.56
CA THR A 275 5.78 -3.24 -1.99
C THR A 275 6.39 -2.96 -0.61
N TRP A 276 6.51 -3.97 0.24
CA TRP A 276 7.06 -3.86 1.60
C TRP A 276 8.10 -4.94 1.92
N VAL A 277 9.07 -4.61 2.77
CA VAL A 277 10.04 -5.57 3.34
C VAL A 277 9.98 -5.52 4.85
N SER A 278 9.60 -6.62 5.49
CA SER A 278 9.64 -6.86 6.93
C SER A 278 10.95 -7.53 7.32
N THR A 279 11.84 -6.76 7.97
CA THR A 279 13.23 -7.16 8.28
C THR A 279 13.54 -7.02 9.78
N ASP A 280 14.38 -7.93 10.30
CA ASP A 280 14.99 -7.87 11.63
C ASP A 280 16.09 -6.79 11.71
N TRP A 281 16.57 -6.30 10.56
CA TRP A 281 17.76 -5.44 10.42
C TRP A 281 17.48 -4.11 9.68
N PRO A 282 16.52 -3.29 10.12
CA PRO A 282 16.07 -2.12 9.37
C PRO A 282 17.20 -1.10 9.10
N ASP A 283 18.13 -0.87 10.03
CA ASP A 283 19.30 0.00 9.80
C ASP A 283 20.22 -0.50 8.67
N LYS A 284 20.38 -1.82 8.53
CA LYS A 284 21.16 -2.42 7.44
C LYS A 284 20.41 -2.31 6.11
N TYR A 285 19.08 -2.51 6.12
CA TYR A 285 18.24 -2.30 4.95
C TYR A 285 18.35 -0.85 4.47
N LEU A 286 18.18 0.15 5.35
CA LEU A 286 18.35 1.57 5.00
C LEU A 286 19.74 1.88 4.45
N SER A 287 20.79 1.33 5.07
CA SER A 287 22.18 1.51 4.63
C SER A 287 22.41 0.91 3.24
N TRP A 288 21.89 -0.29 2.97
CA TRP A 288 21.94 -0.91 1.66
C TRP A 288 21.14 -0.10 0.64
N ALA A 289 19.91 0.28 0.97
CA ALA A 289 19.00 1.00 0.09
C ALA A 289 19.56 2.36 -0.38
N GLN A 290 20.23 3.09 0.52
CA GLN A 290 20.94 4.32 0.19
C GLN A 290 22.21 4.10 -0.66
N SER A 291 22.77 2.88 -0.65
CA SER A 291 24.00 2.53 -1.36
C SER A 291 23.79 1.96 -2.77
N THR A 292 22.62 1.38 -3.05
CA THR A 292 22.36 0.66 -4.31
C THR A 292 21.66 1.52 -5.38
N ASN A 293 21.85 1.13 -6.64
CA ASN A 293 21.06 1.62 -7.76
C ASN A 293 19.75 0.85 -7.96
N ASP A 294 19.50 -0.26 -7.24
CA ASP A 294 18.19 -0.92 -7.27
C ASP A 294 17.09 0.00 -6.72
N CYS A 295 17.42 0.72 -5.64
CA CYS A 295 16.64 1.83 -5.10
C CYS A 295 16.80 3.14 -5.89
N ALA A 296 17.26 3.11 -7.14
CA ALA A 296 17.13 4.24 -8.05
C ALA A 296 15.86 4.06 -8.90
N ALA A 297 15.07 5.14 -9.04
CA ALA A 297 13.83 5.16 -9.82
C ALA A 297 13.94 4.35 -11.13
N PRO A 298 13.17 3.24 -11.30
CA PRO A 298 13.32 2.38 -12.46
C PRO A 298 13.11 3.20 -13.74
N PRO A 299 13.92 2.98 -14.80
CA PRO A 299 13.86 3.79 -16.00
C PRO A 299 12.42 3.76 -16.55
N PRO A 300 11.76 4.94 -16.69
CA PRO A 300 10.30 5.00 -16.71
C PRO A 300 9.72 4.19 -17.87
N LYS A 301 8.86 3.21 -17.55
CA LYS A 301 8.19 2.31 -18.50
C LYS A 301 7.72 3.08 -19.74
N VAL A 302 8.22 2.72 -20.92
CA VAL A 302 8.06 3.50 -22.16
C VAL A 302 6.67 3.28 -22.76
N SER A 303 5.67 3.99 -22.23
CA SER A 303 4.30 3.92 -22.72
C SER A 303 4.09 4.63 -24.07
N LYS A 304 3.44 3.92 -25.00
CA LYS A 304 2.76 4.52 -26.17
C LYS A 304 1.48 5.21 -25.67
N ALA A 305 1.06 6.33 -26.27
CA ALA A 305 -0.27 6.93 -26.05
C ALA A 305 -0.67 7.91 -27.20
N THR A 306 -1.84 8.56 -27.12
CA THR A 306 -2.54 9.27 -28.21
C THR A 306 -3.18 10.60 -27.76
N CYS A 307 -3.24 11.72 -28.51
CA CYS A 307 -2.43 12.35 -29.56
C CYS A 307 -2.95 13.80 -29.78
N LEU A 308 -2.10 14.82 -29.89
CA LEU A 308 -2.39 16.28 -29.73
C LEU A 308 -3.61 16.90 -30.50
N THR A 309 -4.23 17.97 -29.97
CA THR A 309 -5.25 18.77 -30.70
C THR A 309 -5.20 20.29 -30.46
N LEU A 310 -4.22 20.95 -31.09
CA LEU A 310 -4.09 22.42 -31.13
C LEU A 310 -5.29 23.10 -31.82
N PRO A 311 -5.54 24.41 -31.59
CA PRO A 311 -6.50 25.18 -32.38
C PRO A 311 -6.01 25.25 -33.82
N LYS A 312 -6.94 25.25 -34.79
CA LYS A 312 -6.60 25.31 -36.22
C LYS A 312 -5.78 26.55 -36.62
N LYS A 313 -5.74 27.61 -35.80
CA LYS A 313 -4.94 28.83 -36.00
C LYS A 313 -4.51 29.41 -34.65
N LEU A 314 -3.21 29.61 -34.43
CA LEU A 314 -2.65 30.41 -33.33
C LEU A 314 -2.27 31.80 -33.87
N LYS A 315 -2.67 32.87 -33.16
CA LYS A 315 -2.32 34.27 -33.48
C LYS A 315 -1.07 34.70 -32.71
N ALA A 316 -0.17 35.42 -33.37
CA ALA A 316 1.00 36.05 -32.76
C ALA A 316 0.60 37.11 -31.70
N GLY A 317 1.50 37.39 -30.76
CA GLY A 317 1.29 38.40 -29.71
C GLY A 317 0.23 38.06 -28.65
N ARG A 318 -0.36 36.85 -28.66
CA ARG A 318 -1.32 36.41 -27.62
C ARG A 318 -0.74 35.33 -26.71
N THR A 319 -1.02 35.49 -25.42
CA THR A 319 -0.86 34.45 -24.39
C THR A 319 -2.06 33.51 -24.43
N TYR A 320 -1.82 32.20 -24.31
CA TYR A 320 -2.87 31.18 -24.24
C TYR A 320 -2.76 30.47 -22.89
N ARG A 321 -3.86 30.42 -22.12
CA ARG A 321 -3.93 29.64 -20.89
C ARG A 321 -4.46 28.24 -21.24
N VAL A 322 -3.73 27.20 -20.83
CA VAL A 322 -4.22 25.82 -20.89
C VAL A 322 -4.94 25.54 -19.56
N MET A 323 -6.23 25.23 -19.63
CA MET A 323 -7.09 24.98 -18.47
C MET A 323 -7.49 23.51 -18.44
N ARG A 324 -7.43 22.89 -17.26
CA ARG A 324 -7.90 21.52 -17.01
C ARG A 324 -9.43 21.53 -16.91
N LYS A 325 -10.11 20.72 -17.72
CA LYS A 325 -11.45 20.22 -17.40
C LYS A 325 -11.58 18.79 -17.96
N GLY A 326 -11.64 17.80 -17.09
CA GLY A 326 -11.92 16.40 -17.44
C GLY A 326 -10.72 15.50 -17.83
N CYS A 327 -9.51 15.73 -17.32
CA CYS A 327 -8.42 14.74 -17.38
C CYS A 327 -7.60 14.74 -16.07
N THR A 328 -7.23 13.57 -15.59
CA THR A 328 -6.40 13.32 -14.40
C THR A 328 -5.14 12.54 -14.78
N THR A 329 -4.04 12.85 -14.11
CA THR A 329 -2.77 12.10 -14.05
C THR A 329 -2.10 12.49 -12.72
N SER A 330 -1.37 11.58 -12.07
CA SER A 330 -0.73 11.73 -10.74
C SER A 330 0.48 12.70 -10.72
N ALA A 331 0.27 13.93 -11.18
CA ALA A 331 1.27 15.00 -11.13
C ALA A 331 0.56 16.37 -11.08
N ASP A 332 0.06 16.76 -9.91
CA ASP A 332 -0.68 18.01 -9.71
C ASP A 332 0.23 19.25 -9.64
N ARG A 333 0.84 19.61 -10.77
CA ARG A 333 1.50 20.93 -10.96
C ARG A 333 1.15 21.56 -12.31
N PRO A 334 0.78 22.86 -12.36
CA PRO A 334 0.36 23.54 -13.58
C PRO A 334 1.54 23.87 -14.52
N VAL A 335 1.36 23.68 -15.83
CA VAL A 335 2.37 24.01 -16.84
C VAL A 335 2.11 25.37 -17.49
N LYS A 336 3.10 26.27 -17.45
CA LYS A 336 3.02 27.64 -17.98
C LYS A 336 3.61 27.73 -19.39
N LEU A 337 2.77 27.81 -20.42
CA LEU A 337 3.19 28.06 -21.81
C LEU A 337 3.37 29.56 -22.07
N THR A 338 4.56 29.96 -22.53
CA THR A 338 4.85 31.34 -22.95
C THR A 338 5.36 31.34 -24.39
N VAL A 339 4.69 32.10 -25.27
CA VAL A 339 5.15 32.37 -26.65
C VAL A 339 5.75 33.77 -26.67
N LYS A 340 7.05 33.90 -26.99
CA LYS A 340 7.70 35.20 -27.20
C LYS A 340 8.12 35.36 -28.67
N GLY A 341 7.79 36.51 -29.27
CA GLY A 341 8.19 36.89 -30.63
C GLY A 341 7.03 37.02 -31.64
N ASN A 342 7.25 37.86 -32.66
CA ASN A 342 6.31 38.11 -33.76
C ASN A 342 6.45 37.03 -34.85
N ALA A 343 5.79 35.88 -34.68
CA ALA A 343 5.84 34.76 -35.62
C ALA A 343 4.59 34.69 -36.53
N ALA A 344 4.74 35.03 -37.81
CA ALA A 344 3.74 34.72 -38.84
C ALA A 344 3.93 33.28 -39.36
N THR A 345 2.92 32.42 -39.22
CA THR A 345 3.01 30.99 -39.54
C THR A 345 2.33 30.63 -40.87
N LYS A 346 2.90 29.67 -41.60
CA LYS A 346 2.28 29.11 -42.82
C LYS A 346 1.18 28.11 -42.44
N LYS A 347 0.07 28.10 -43.19
CA LYS A 347 -1.03 27.12 -43.02
C LYS A 347 -0.47 25.69 -43.17
N GLY A 348 -0.47 24.93 -42.07
CA GLY A 348 -0.19 23.48 -42.07
C GLY A 348 1.19 23.00 -41.61
N SER A 349 2.12 23.87 -41.17
CA SER A 349 3.48 23.43 -40.78
C SER A 349 3.90 23.87 -39.37
N ASN A 350 3.19 23.38 -38.35
CA ASN A 350 3.67 23.39 -36.97
C ASN A 350 4.26 22.01 -36.66
N ARG A 351 5.57 21.92 -36.38
CA ARG A 351 6.23 20.66 -36.00
C ARG A 351 6.80 20.76 -34.59
N ILE A 352 6.47 19.76 -33.78
CA ILE A 352 6.96 19.60 -32.42
C ILE A 352 8.09 18.57 -32.47
N LYS A 353 9.30 18.95 -32.06
CA LYS A 353 10.47 18.05 -32.06
C LYS A 353 10.78 17.67 -30.61
N VAL A 354 10.61 16.39 -30.31
CA VAL A 354 10.96 15.76 -29.02
C VAL A 354 12.38 15.21 -29.13
N ARG A 355 13.24 15.49 -28.15
CA ARG A 355 14.62 14.99 -28.07
C ARG A 355 14.74 13.82 -27.08
N ARG A 356 15.89 13.13 -27.10
CA ARG A 356 16.17 11.93 -26.29
C ARG A 356 16.23 12.23 -24.78
N ASP A 357 16.41 13.50 -24.41
CA ASP A 357 16.37 14.07 -23.05
C ASP A 357 14.94 14.51 -22.62
N GLY A 358 13.90 14.10 -23.34
CA GLY A 358 12.48 14.42 -23.05
C GLY A 358 12.05 15.85 -23.42
N ARG A 359 12.98 16.79 -23.57
CA ARG A 359 12.67 18.20 -23.83
C ARG A 359 11.95 18.37 -25.16
N THR A 360 10.93 19.24 -25.17
CA THR A 360 10.05 19.43 -26.33
C THR A 360 10.13 20.86 -26.87
N LYS A 361 10.65 21.01 -28.10
CA LYS A 361 10.74 22.31 -28.77
C LYS A 361 9.56 22.49 -29.73
N LEU A 362 8.73 23.50 -29.47
CA LEU A 362 7.82 24.05 -30.48
C LEU A 362 8.64 24.89 -31.45
N VAL A 363 8.74 24.45 -32.70
CA VAL A 363 9.44 25.21 -33.76
C VAL A 363 8.40 25.88 -34.65
N LEU A 364 8.41 27.22 -34.67
CA LEU A 364 7.63 28.03 -35.60
C LEU A 364 8.54 28.50 -36.72
N THR A 365 8.33 28.02 -37.95
CA THR A 365 9.07 28.49 -39.12
C THR A 365 8.34 29.69 -39.73
N ALA A 366 8.88 30.89 -39.53
CA ALA A 366 8.47 32.09 -40.22
C ALA A 366 9.17 32.21 -41.59
N LYS A 367 8.60 32.98 -42.52
CA LYS A 367 9.28 33.28 -43.81
C LYS A 367 10.54 34.12 -43.55
N GLY A 368 11.68 33.68 -44.10
CA GLY A 368 12.69 34.60 -44.63
C GLY A 368 13.98 34.84 -43.84
N ARG A 369 14.23 34.23 -42.67
CA ARG A 369 15.56 34.29 -42.02
C ARG A 369 15.96 32.97 -41.35
N SER A 370 17.13 32.47 -41.73
CA SER A 370 17.91 31.53 -40.94
C SER A 370 18.65 32.32 -39.86
N TYR A 371 18.68 31.82 -38.63
CA TYR A 371 19.53 32.34 -37.56
C TYR A 371 20.54 31.26 -37.18
N SER A 372 21.82 31.56 -37.35
CA SER A 372 22.96 30.71 -36.99
C SER A 372 24.03 31.54 -36.30
N GLU A 373 24.41 31.09 -35.10
CA GLU A 373 25.60 31.43 -34.29
C GLU A 373 25.92 32.89 -33.94
N GLY A 374 26.66 33.05 -32.83
CA GLY A 374 26.67 34.24 -31.98
C GLY A 374 26.18 33.85 -30.58
N GLY A 375 26.97 33.01 -29.89
CA GLY A 375 26.51 32.29 -28.71
C GLY A 375 26.38 33.17 -27.47
N GLU A 376 25.18 33.22 -26.89
CA GLU A 376 25.00 33.23 -25.44
C GLU A 376 23.56 32.81 -25.05
N SER A 377 23.35 32.53 -23.77
CA SER A 377 22.29 31.63 -23.29
C SER A 377 20.87 32.20 -23.31
N TRP A 378 19.87 31.30 -23.49
CA TRP A 378 18.62 31.36 -22.72
C TRP A 378 18.15 29.94 -22.37
N GLN A 379 18.44 29.50 -21.15
CA GLN A 379 17.88 28.27 -20.59
C GLN A 379 16.43 28.49 -20.13
N SER A 380 15.53 27.58 -20.47
CA SER A 380 14.35 27.22 -19.66
C SER A 380 13.75 25.93 -20.20
N TYR A 381 13.27 25.07 -19.30
CA TYR A 381 13.07 23.65 -19.57
C TYR A 381 11.63 23.19 -19.26
N THR A 382 10.99 22.44 -20.16
CA THR A 382 9.91 21.49 -19.80
C THR A 382 9.72 20.41 -20.88
N THR A 383 9.12 19.29 -20.46
CA THR A 383 9.03 18.02 -21.19
C THR A 383 7.56 17.68 -21.49
N PHE A 384 7.22 17.40 -22.75
CA PHE A 384 5.90 16.92 -23.16
C PHE A 384 6.04 15.59 -23.91
N LYS A 385 5.27 14.56 -23.55
CA LYS A 385 5.33 13.25 -24.24
C LYS A 385 4.44 13.24 -25.50
N LYS A 386 4.84 12.41 -26.46
CA LYS A 386 4.50 12.46 -27.90
C LYS A 386 3.03 12.13 -28.25
N THR A 387 2.17 12.06 -27.24
CA THR A 387 1.27 10.92 -27.05
C THR A 387 0.04 11.25 -26.18
N GLN A 388 -0.48 12.48 -26.20
CA GLN A 388 -1.62 12.88 -25.34
C GLN A 388 -2.52 13.92 -26.03
N ARG A 389 -3.85 13.89 -25.79
CA ARG A 389 -4.82 14.89 -26.32
C ARG A 389 -4.86 16.12 -25.41
N TYR A 390 -4.52 17.29 -25.95
CA TYR A 390 -4.62 18.58 -25.27
C TYR A 390 -5.50 19.51 -26.13
N ARG A 391 -6.50 20.17 -25.52
CA ARG A 391 -7.27 21.28 -26.12
C ARG A 391 -6.66 22.63 -25.70
N VAL A 392 -6.90 23.67 -26.49
CA VAL A 392 -6.48 25.06 -26.19
C VAL A 392 -7.65 26.00 -26.48
N GLY A 393 -8.01 26.84 -25.49
CA GLY A 393 -8.98 27.91 -25.63
C GLY A 393 -8.30 29.29 -25.71
N SER A 394 -8.98 30.27 -26.27
CA SER A 394 -8.55 31.68 -26.21
C SER A 394 -9.15 32.37 -24.99
N VAL A 395 -8.32 33.05 -24.20
CA VAL A 395 -8.81 33.94 -23.14
C VAL A 395 -9.16 35.30 -23.77
N SER A 396 -10.41 35.72 -23.66
CA SER A 396 -10.83 37.12 -23.78
C SER A 396 -10.88 37.71 -22.38
N GLY A 397 -9.95 38.59 -22.04
CA GLY A 397 -9.87 39.14 -20.69
C GLY A 397 -10.86 40.27 -20.44
N ARG A 398 -11.46 40.27 -19.25
CA ARG A 398 -11.81 41.41 -18.37
C ARG A 398 -12.20 40.82 -17.01
N GLY A 399 -11.65 41.36 -15.92
CA GLY A 399 -11.67 40.75 -14.58
C GLY A 399 -10.45 39.89 -14.36
#